data_AF-A0A0A1ZQF4-F1
#
_entry.id   AF-A0A0A1ZQF4-F1
#
_cell.length_a   1.000
_cell.length_b   1.000
_cell.length_c   1.000
_cell.angle_alpha   90.00
_cell.angle_beta   90.00
_cell.angle_gamma   90.00
#
_symmetry.space_group_name_H-M   'P 1'
#
loop_
_entity.id
_entity.type
_entity.pdbx_description
1 polymer ?
#
loop_
_entity_poly.entity_id
_entity_poly.type
_entity_poly.pdbx_seq_one_letter_code
_entity_poly.pdbx_strand_id
1 'polypeptide(L)'
;MKNFLVFLILGIFFLFYKKINSKKPKNFKLDKFKNKLKSTQANIERIFLREEEKTFSNPNINISIGISDSENNINRKSNIHRARLSKFKKSKLNGVMIFQDDEQRIYKITNGKKIYL
;
A
#
# COMPACT_ATOMS: atom_id res chain seq x y z
N MET A 1 16.16 60.33 -28.79
CA MET A 1 16.83 59.02 -28.60
C MET A 1 17.12 58.68 -27.13
N LYS A 2 17.71 59.59 -26.31
CA LYS A 2 17.99 59.32 -24.88
C LYS A 2 16.76 58.91 -24.05
N ASN A 3 15.63 59.61 -24.19
CA ASN A 3 14.42 59.32 -23.40
C ASN A 3 13.83 57.93 -23.70
N PHE A 4 13.86 57.51 -24.97
CA PHE A 4 13.42 56.16 -25.38
C PHE A 4 14.30 55.06 -24.78
N LEU A 5 15.61 55.30 -24.71
CA LEU A 5 16.56 54.36 -24.08
C LEU A 5 16.28 54.17 -22.59
N VAL A 6 15.90 55.25 -21.89
CA VAL A 6 15.53 55.21 -20.46
C VAL A 6 14.26 54.38 -20.23
N PHE A 7 13.24 54.54 -21.08
CA PHE A 7 12.03 53.72 -21.01
C PHE A 7 12.30 52.24 -21.32
N LEU A 8 13.22 51.95 -22.25
CA LEU A 8 13.64 50.58 -22.55
C LEU A 8 14.31 49.91 -21.33
N ILE A 9 15.22 50.61 -20.67
CA ILE A 9 15.92 50.12 -19.47
C ILE A 9 14.94 49.88 -18.32
N LEU A 10 14.01 50.81 -18.08
CA LEU A 10 12.97 50.66 -17.06
C LEU A 10 12.03 49.48 -17.36
N GLY A 11 11.65 49.28 -18.63
CA GLY A 11 10.83 48.15 -19.05
C GLY A 11 11.53 46.81 -18.82
N ILE A 12 12.82 46.72 -19.13
CA ILE A 12 13.63 45.52 -18.88
C ILE A 12 13.72 45.26 -17.37
N PHE A 13 14.00 46.29 -16.57
CA PHE A 13 14.07 46.18 -15.11
C PHE A 13 12.75 45.70 -14.51
N PHE A 14 11.62 46.23 -15.00
CA PHE A 14 10.28 45.84 -14.58
C PHE A 14 9.98 44.37 -14.91
N LEU A 15 10.37 43.90 -16.10
CA LEU A 15 10.21 42.50 -16.51
C LEU A 15 11.06 41.56 -15.64
N PHE A 16 12.31 41.92 -15.33
CA PHE A 16 13.17 41.15 -14.43
C PHE A 16 12.63 41.10 -13.01
N TYR A 17 12.18 42.24 -12.47
CA TYR A 17 11.59 42.32 -11.13
C TYR A 17 10.33 41.45 -11.00
N LYS A 18 9.43 41.52 -12.00
CA LYS A 18 8.23 40.67 -12.06
C LYS A 18 8.57 39.18 -12.13
N LYS A 19 9.63 38.81 -12.87
CA LYS A 19 10.07 37.42 -13.00
C LYS A 19 10.67 36.85 -11.71
N ILE A 20 11.36 37.67 -10.92
CA ILE A 20 11.93 37.24 -9.63
C ILE A 20 10.82 37.07 -8.59
N ASN A 21 9.90 38.03 -8.48
CA ASN A 21 8.83 38.00 -7.47
C ASN A 21 7.66 37.06 -7.79
N SER A 22 7.55 36.55 -9.03
CA SER A 22 6.51 35.57 -9.41
C SER A 22 6.85 34.14 -8.99
N LYS A 23 8.08 33.86 -8.53
CA LYS A 23 8.44 32.55 -7.98
C LYS A 23 7.80 32.39 -6.60
N LYS A 24 6.66 31.68 -6.54
CA LYS A 24 6.03 31.29 -5.28
C LYS A 24 7.08 30.60 -4.37
N PRO A 25 7.16 30.97 -3.08
CA PRO A 25 8.08 30.29 -2.16
C PRO A 25 7.71 28.80 -2.12
N LYS A 26 8.69 27.95 -2.44
CA LYS A 26 8.52 26.50 -2.46
C LYS A 26 8.26 26.02 -1.03
N ASN A 27 7.05 25.58 -0.73
CA ASN A 27 6.73 25.05 0.59
C ASN A 27 7.36 23.65 0.74
N PHE A 28 8.58 23.63 1.27
CA PHE A 28 9.43 22.43 1.34
C PHE A 28 8.74 21.27 2.08
N LYS A 29 7.95 21.54 3.12
CA LYS A 29 7.21 20.50 3.86
C LYS A 29 6.15 19.84 2.99
N LEU A 30 5.37 20.64 2.25
CA LEU A 30 4.28 20.16 1.41
C LEU A 30 4.81 19.39 0.18
N ASP A 31 5.91 19.85 -0.40
CA ASP A 31 6.57 19.15 -1.50
C ASP A 31 7.24 17.84 -1.02
N LYS A 32 7.86 17.83 0.16
CA LYS A 32 8.38 16.59 0.77
C LYS A 32 7.28 15.56 0.98
N PHE A 33 6.11 15.98 1.46
CA PHE A 33 4.94 15.10 1.63
C PHE A 33 4.42 14.57 0.29
N LYS A 34 4.21 15.45 -0.69
CA LYS A 34 3.78 15.07 -2.05
C LYS A 34 4.76 14.09 -2.69
N ASN A 35 6.06 14.34 -2.54
CA ASN A 35 7.11 13.47 -3.07
C ASN A 35 7.12 12.11 -2.36
N LYS A 36 6.89 12.06 -1.04
CA LYS A 36 6.73 10.79 -0.31
C LYS A 36 5.55 9.99 -0.86
N LEU A 37 4.40 10.62 -1.06
CA LEU A 37 3.22 9.94 -1.61
C LEU A 37 3.38 9.48 -3.07
N LYS A 38 4.10 10.25 -3.88
CA LYS A 38 4.34 9.92 -5.30
C LYS A 38 5.55 9.02 -5.51
N SER A 39 6.33 8.77 -4.47
CA SER A 39 7.52 7.93 -4.56
C SER A 39 7.16 6.51 -5.00
N THR A 40 8.08 5.88 -5.74
CA THR A 40 7.95 4.49 -6.16
C THR A 40 7.73 3.56 -4.97
N GLN A 41 8.44 3.79 -3.85
CA GLN A 41 8.30 3.00 -2.64
C GLN A 41 6.89 3.06 -2.05
N ALA A 42 6.30 4.26 -1.94
CA ALA A 42 4.93 4.41 -1.42
C ALA A 42 3.89 3.78 -2.36
N ASN A 43 4.13 3.79 -3.67
CA ASN A 43 3.25 3.11 -4.62
C ASN A 43 3.35 1.58 -4.49
N ILE A 44 4.56 1.04 -4.32
CA ILE A 44 4.80 -0.39 -4.07
C ILE A 44 4.10 -0.80 -2.77
N GLU A 45 4.27 -0.04 -1.69
CA GLU A 45 3.62 -0.29 -0.39
C GLU A 45 2.09 -0.33 -0.52
N ARG A 46 1.49 0.60 -1.27
CA ARG A 46 0.03 0.55 -1.55
C ARG A 46 -0.40 -0.67 -2.35
N ILE A 47 0.43 -1.17 -3.27
CA ILE A 47 0.10 -2.39 -4.02
C ILE A 47 0.04 -3.57 -3.04
N PHE A 48 1.06 -3.72 -2.20
CA PHE A 48 1.09 -4.78 -1.18
C PHE A 48 -0.07 -4.68 -0.20
N LEU A 49 -0.40 -3.48 0.30
CA LEU A 49 -1.55 -3.28 1.18
C LEU A 49 -2.86 -3.70 0.53
N ARG A 50 -3.09 -3.34 -0.75
CA ARG A 50 -4.30 -3.75 -1.47
C ARG A 50 -4.36 -5.26 -1.67
N GLU A 51 -3.24 -5.91 -1.95
CA GLU A 51 -3.19 -7.37 -2.06
C GLU A 51 -3.48 -8.04 -0.72
N GLU A 52 -2.96 -7.50 0.38
CA GLU A 52 -3.27 -7.95 1.73
C GLU A 52 -4.75 -7.79 2.05
N GLU A 53 -5.36 -6.64 1.77
CA GLU A 53 -6.78 -6.40 2.00
C GLU A 53 -7.67 -7.36 1.22
N LYS A 54 -7.35 -7.60 -0.06
CA LYS A 54 -8.03 -8.60 -0.89
C LYS A 54 -7.92 -9.99 -0.29
N THR A 55 -6.72 -10.34 0.18
CA THR A 55 -6.48 -11.62 0.85
C THR A 55 -7.31 -11.67 2.13
N PHE A 56 -7.16 -10.72 3.05
CA PHE A 56 -7.87 -10.71 4.33
C PHE A 56 -9.40 -10.82 4.20
N SER A 57 -9.99 -10.13 3.22
CA SER A 57 -11.45 -10.06 3.03
C SER A 57 -12.08 -11.34 2.45
N ASN A 58 -11.33 -12.17 1.74
CA ASN A 58 -11.88 -13.36 1.08
C ASN A 58 -11.23 -14.66 1.59
N PRO A 59 -11.95 -15.50 2.35
CA PRO A 59 -11.38 -16.72 2.94
C PRO A 59 -11.05 -17.82 1.91
N ASN A 60 -11.57 -17.73 0.68
CA ASN A 60 -11.33 -18.73 -0.37
C ASN A 60 -10.02 -18.48 -1.13
N ILE A 61 -9.44 -17.27 -1.04
CA ILE A 61 -8.14 -16.97 -1.63
C ILE A 61 -7.05 -17.74 -0.87
N ASN A 62 -6.24 -18.51 -1.59
CA ASN A 62 -5.19 -19.32 -1.01
C ASN A 62 -4.08 -18.47 -0.38
N ILE A 63 -3.76 -18.74 0.88
CA ILE A 63 -2.53 -18.26 1.51
C ILE A 63 -1.48 -19.36 1.33
N SER A 64 -0.45 -19.10 0.54
CA SER A 64 0.67 -20.02 0.35
C SER A 64 1.82 -19.65 1.27
N ILE A 65 2.24 -20.60 2.11
CA ILE A 65 3.47 -20.53 2.90
C ILE A 65 4.51 -21.42 2.20
N GLY A 66 5.51 -20.80 1.60
CA GLY A 66 6.61 -21.48 0.93
C GLY A 66 7.78 -21.76 1.87
N ILE A 67 8.63 -22.71 1.50
CA ILE A 67 9.82 -23.10 2.28
C ILE A 67 10.86 -21.97 2.30
N SER A 68 10.89 -21.14 1.25
CA SER A 68 11.79 -20.00 1.12
C SER A 68 11.23 -18.69 1.70
N ASP A 69 10.06 -18.71 2.34
CA ASP A 69 9.49 -17.51 2.95
C ASP A 69 10.31 -17.11 4.18
N SER A 70 10.64 -15.83 4.29
CA SER A 70 11.20 -15.27 5.53
C SER A 70 10.24 -15.45 6.70
N GLU A 71 10.76 -15.59 7.92
CA GLU A 71 10.00 -15.67 9.17
C GLU A 71 8.89 -14.61 9.29
N ASN A 72 9.19 -13.35 8.94
CA ASN A 72 8.22 -12.26 8.97
C ASN A 72 7.05 -12.49 8.00
N ASN A 73 7.31 -13.01 6.81
CA ASN A 73 6.27 -13.34 5.83
C ASN A 73 5.43 -14.54 6.28
N ILE A 74 6.05 -15.56 6.89
CA ILE A 74 5.34 -16.71 7.46
C ILE A 74 4.40 -16.24 8.57
N ASN A 75 4.89 -15.43 9.51
CA ASN A 75 4.11 -14.90 10.62
C ASN A 75 2.96 -14.03 10.14
N ARG A 76 3.19 -13.14 9.16
CA ARG A 76 2.13 -12.32 8.55
C ARG A 76 1.05 -13.20 7.91
N LYS A 77 1.43 -14.16 7.07
CA LYS A 77 0.52 -15.10 6.39
C LYS A 77 -0.29 -15.94 7.39
N SER A 78 0.37 -16.46 8.43
CA SER A 78 -0.25 -17.18 9.54
C SER A 78 -1.27 -16.32 10.29
N ASN A 79 -0.94 -15.07 10.60
CA ASN A 79 -1.85 -14.14 11.28
C ASN A 79 -3.10 -13.83 10.43
N ILE A 80 -2.94 -13.60 9.13
CA ILE A 80 -4.08 -13.43 8.20
C ILE A 80 -4.95 -14.69 8.21
N HIS A 81 -4.34 -15.87 8.18
CA HIS A 81 -5.07 -17.14 8.22
C HIS A 81 -5.90 -17.28 9.51
N ARG A 82 -5.31 -17.02 10.68
CA ARG A 82 -5.99 -17.05 11.98
C ARG A 82 -7.14 -16.04 12.05
N ALA A 83 -6.91 -14.82 11.58
CA ALA A 83 -7.95 -13.79 11.57
C ALA A 83 -9.14 -14.18 10.68
N ARG A 84 -8.87 -14.79 9.52
CA ARG A 84 -9.93 -15.32 8.65
C ARG A 84 -10.70 -16.48 9.28
N LEU A 85 -10.02 -17.42 9.95
CA LEU A 85 -10.70 -18.49 10.68
C LEU A 85 -11.62 -17.92 11.76
N SER A 86 -11.13 -16.96 12.54
CA SER A 86 -11.94 -16.31 13.58
C SER A 86 -13.16 -15.58 13.01
N LYS A 87 -13.02 -14.89 11.87
CA LYS A 87 -14.09 -14.07 11.28
C LYS A 87 -15.08 -14.87 10.44
N PHE A 88 -14.59 -15.79 9.60
CA PHE A 88 -15.39 -16.49 8.59
C PHE A 88 -15.58 -17.98 8.89
N LYS A 89 -14.98 -18.50 9.96
CA LYS A 89 -14.95 -19.93 10.32
C LYS A 89 -14.32 -20.85 9.26
N LYS A 90 -13.65 -20.26 8.26
CA LYS A 90 -12.95 -20.97 7.19
C LYS A 90 -11.83 -20.13 6.59
N SER A 91 -10.80 -20.78 6.06
CA SER A 91 -9.69 -20.12 5.37
C SER A 91 -8.91 -21.14 4.53
N LYS A 92 -8.52 -20.74 3.32
CA LYS A 92 -7.67 -21.56 2.43
C LYS A 92 -6.19 -21.35 2.73
N LEU A 93 -5.49 -22.44 3.07
CA LEU A 93 -4.06 -22.45 3.36
C LEU A 93 -3.38 -23.57 2.57
N ASN A 94 -2.30 -23.26 1.85
CA ASN A 94 -1.53 -24.22 1.05
C ASN A 94 -2.40 -25.12 0.14
N GLY A 95 -3.46 -24.54 -0.43
CA GLY A 95 -4.39 -25.23 -1.32
C GLY A 95 -5.55 -25.93 -0.61
N VAL A 96 -5.47 -26.13 0.70
CA VAL A 96 -6.46 -26.85 1.51
C VAL A 96 -7.42 -25.89 2.19
N MET A 97 -8.72 -26.19 2.15
CA MET A 97 -9.72 -25.46 2.94
C MET A 97 -9.70 -25.97 4.37
N ILE A 98 -9.41 -25.06 5.30
CA ILE A 98 -9.42 -25.29 6.73
C ILE A 98 -10.66 -24.60 7.31
N PHE A 99 -11.29 -25.24 8.28
CA PHE A 99 -12.49 -24.79 8.96
C PHE A 99 -12.27 -24.74 10.47
N GLN A 100 -13.03 -23.89 11.14
CA GLN A 100 -13.06 -23.76 12.59
C GLN A 100 -14.50 -23.96 13.06
N ASP A 101 -14.71 -24.80 14.07
CA ASP A 101 -16.02 -24.97 14.71
C ASP A 101 -16.29 -23.89 15.78
N ASP A 102 -17.42 -24.01 16.48
CA ASP A 102 -17.80 -23.08 17.55
C ASP A 102 -16.97 -23.30 18.83
N GLU A 103 -16.45 -24.51 19.03
CA GLU A 103 -15.50 -24.87 20.10
C GLU A 103 -14.05 -24.50 19.74
N GLN A 104 -13.84 -23.74 18.66
CA GLN A 104 -12.55 -23.33 18.13
C GLN A 104 -11.63 -24.45 17.64
N ARG A 105 -12.13 -25.68 17.50
CA ARG A 105 -11.37 -26.81 16.93
C ARG A 105 -11.23 -26.64 15.43
N ILE A 106 -10.05 -26.98 14.94
CA ILE A 106 -9.69 -26.86 13.54
C ILE A 106 -9.90 -28.20 12.84
N TYR A 107 -10.51 -28.17 11.66
CA TYR A 107 -10.70 -29.37 10.85
C TYR A 107 -10.60 -29.07 9.35
N LYS A 108 -10.34 -30.13 8.58
CA LYS A 108 -10.46 -30.14 7.12
C LYS A 108 -11.52 -31.15 6.69
N ILE A 109 -12.10 -30.94 5.51
CA ILE A 109 -13.03 -31.90 4.93
C ILE A 109 -12.26 -32.72 3.90
N THR A 110 -12.24 -34.04 4.07
CA THR A 110 -11.63 -34.98 3.12
C THR A 110 -12.66 -36.06 2.80
N ASN A 111 -12.98 -36.25 1.51
CA ASN A 111 -13.98 -37.21 1.04
C ASN A 111 -15.33 -37.13 1.80
N GLY A 112 -15.79 -35.91 2.09
CA GLY A 112 -17.05 -35.66 2.81
C GLY A 112 -16.99 -35.86 4.33
N LYS A 113 -15.87 -36.33 4.88
CA LYS A 113 -15.68 -36.50 6.33
C LYS A 113 -14.89 -35.34 6.93
N LYS A 114 -15.25 -34.92 8.14
CA LYS A 114 -14.48 -33.97 8.95
C LYS A 114 -13.29 -34.69 9.56
N ILE A 115 -12.08 -34.17 9.33
CA ILE A 115 -10.85 -34.64 9.95
C ILE A 115 -10.30 -33.47 10.76
N TYR A 116 -10.31 -33.61 12.09
CA TYR A 116 -9.74 -32.62 12.99
C TYR A 116 -8.21 -32.63 12.90
N LEU A 117 -7.61 -31.44 13.01
CA LEU A 117 -6.17 -31.18 12.88
C LEU A 117 -5.53 -30.88 14.23
#